data_AF-A0A3D1BDB0-F1
#
_entry.id   AF-A0A3D1BDB0-F1
#
_cell.length_a   1.000
_cell.length_b   1.000
_cell.length_c   1.000
_cell.angle_alpha   90.00
_cell.angle_beta   90.00
_cell.angle_gamma   90.00
#
_symmetry.space_group_name_H-M   'P 1'
#
loop_
_entity.id
_entity.type
_entity.pdbx_description
1 polymer ?
#
loop_
_entity_poly.entity_id
_entity_poly.type
_entity_poly.pdbx_seq_one_letter_code
_entity_poly.pdbx_strand_id
1 'polypeptide(L)'
;MYRGQTPQFETYFDGFQHFLQTLILFLLITTICMAGFVLLFIPGLIAAVGLSQAFYVLQDRPELGAIEALKESWRLVWSQGRFWKVVGLGLLSLFVILLGALAFGIGLFFAIPLVSVAGAGLYDELKGNPFDAEGVHFV
;
A
#
# COMPACT_ATOMS: atom_id res chain seq x y z
N MET A 1 15.43 9.63 -12.83
CA MET A 1 16.62 9.79 -13.69
C MET A 1 16.75 11.25 -14.11
N TYR A 2 17.54 12.07 -13.40
CA TYR A 2 17.67 13.50 -13.70
C TYR A 2 18.81 13.74 -14.71
N ARG A 3 18.44 14.06 -15.95
CA ARG A 3 19.35 14.47 -17.04
C ARG A 3 19.62 15.97 -16.93
N GLY A 4 20.62 16.37 -16.15
CA GLY A 4 21.33 17.64 -16.33
C GLY A 4 20.54 18.96 -16.32
N GLN A 5 19.30 18.99 -15.83
CA GLN A 5 18.54 20.24 -15.66
C GLN A 5 18.76 20.79 -14.25
N THR A 6 19.06 22.09 -14.16
CA THR A 6 19.15 22.81 -12.89
C THR A 6 17.78 22.78 -12.21
N PRO A 7 17.63 22.18 -11.01
CA PRO A 7 16.34 22.11 -10.33
C PRO A 7 15.87 23.54 -10.05
N GLN A 8 14.72 23.90 -10.62
CA GLN A 8 14.07 25.17 -10.31
C GLN A 8 13.49 25.09 -8.90
N PHE A 9 13.35 26.22 -8.21
CA PHE A 9 12.82 26.24 -6.84
C PHE A 9 11.45 25.55 -6.73
N GLU A 10 10.64 25.60 -7.79
CA GLU A 10 9.33 24.96 -7.90
C GLU A 10 9.41 23.43 -7.86
N THR A 11 10.47 22.82 -8.39
CA THR A 11 10.67 21.36 -8.40
C THR A 11 10.86 20.77 -6.99
N TYR A 12 11.32 21.58 -6.02
CA TYR A 12 11.39 21.15 -4.62
C TYR A 12 10.00 21.05 -3.97
N PHE A 13 9.00 21.77 -4.50
CA PHE A 13 7.64 21.80 -3.97
C PHE A 13 6.68 20.83 -4.67
N ASP A 14 7.04 20.26 -5.82
CA ASP A 14 6.25 19.22 -6.49
C ASP A 14 6.02 17.97 -5.61
N GLY A 15 7.02 17.62 -4.79
CA GLY A 15 6.88 16.55 -3.79
C GLY A 15 5.84 16.89 -2.71
N PHE A 16 5.59 18.17 -2.43
CA PHE A 16 4.64 18.62 -1.42
C PHE A 16 3.19 18.39 -1.86
N GLN A 17 2.87 18.51 -3.16
CA GLN A 17 1.54 18.17 -3.67
C GLN A 17 1.24 16.68 -3.53
N HIS A 18 2.19 15.82 -3.87
CA HIS A 18 2.08 14.37 -3.70
C HIS A 18 1.99 13.97 -2.22
N PHE A 19 2.76 14.65 -1.37
CA PHE A 19 2.70 14.47 0.07
C PHE A 19 1.32 14.84 0.63
N LEU A 20 0.74 15.97 0.22
CA LEU A 20 -0.60 16.37 0.64
C LEU A 20 -1.68 15.37 0.19
N GLN A 21 -1.61 14.89 -1.04
CA GLN A 21 -2.54 13.85 -1.51
C GLN A 21 -2.41 12.55 -0.70
N THR A 22 -1.18 12.13 -0.41
CA THR A 22 -0.89 10.94 0.42
C THR A 22 -1.36 11.14 1.86
N LEU A 23 -1.21 12.34 2.40
CA LEU A 23 -1.68 12.70 3.74
C LEU A 23 -3.22 12.66 3.82
N ILE A 24 -3.90 13.21 2.82
CA ILE A 24 -5.36 13.16 2.71
C ILE A 24 -5.83 11.70 2.60
N LEU A 25 -5.17 10.90 1.75
CA LEU A 25 -5.44 9.47 1.62
C LEU A 25 -5.31 8.75 2.97
N PHE A 26 -4.21 9.00 3.69
CA PHE A 26 -3.97 8.42 5.00
C PHE A 26 -5.06 8.80 6.00
N LEU A 27 -5.40 10.09 6.10
CA LEU A 27 -6.47 10.58 6.97
C LEU A 27 -7.83 9.94 6.65
N LEU A 28 -8.16 9.78 5.36
CA LEU A 28 -9.38 9.13 4.92
C LEU A 28 -9.41 7.67 5.33
N ILE A 29 -8.36 6.90 5.02
CA ILE A 29 -8.27 5.48 5.37
C ILE A 29 -8.35 5.30 6.89
N THR A 30 -7.60 6.09 7.66
CA THR A 30 -7.62 6.02 9.12
C THR A 30 -9.00 6.33 9.67
N THR A 31 -9.69 7.37 9.17
CA THR A 31 -11.03 7.74 9.63
C THR A 31 -12.05 6.66 9.30
N ILE A 32 -12.02 6.10 8.08
CA ILE A 32 -12.91 5.02 7.66
C ILE A 32 -12.66 3.75 8.48
N CYS A 33 -11.40 3.37 8.68
CA CYS A 33 -11.04 2.20 9.49
C CYS A 33 -11.45 2.41 10.95
N MET A 34 -11.16 3.57 11.55
CA MET A 34 -11.58 3.91 12.92
C MET A 34 -13.10 3.86 13.05
N ALA A 35 -13.84 4.51 12.16
CA ALA A 35 -15.30 4.48 12.17
C ALA A 35 -15.82 3.04 12.04
N GLY A 36 -15.21 2.24 11.16
CA GLY A 36 -15.51 0.83 11.00
C GLY A 36 -15.30 0.05 12.31
N PHE A 37 -14.13 0.17 12.94
CA PHE A 37 -13.81 -0.50 14.20
C PHE A 37 -14.69 -0.06 15.37
N VAL A 38 -15.06 1.22 15.44
CA VAL A 38 -15.97 1.77 16.47
C VAL A 38 -17.38 1.23 16.31
N LEU A 39 -17.86 1.06 15.08
CA LEU A 39 -19.19 0.50 14.83
C LEU A 39 -19.21 -0.99 15.18
N LEU A 40 -18.28 -1.79 14.62
CA LEU A 40 -18.06 -3.20 14.93
C LEU A 40 -16.65 -3.63 14.47
N PHE A 41 -16.01 -4.60 15.13
CA PHE A 41 -14.67 -5.06 14.74
C PHE A 41 -14.60 -5.61 13.30
N ILE A 42 -15.65 -6.30 12.85
CA ILE A 42 -15.73 -6.93 11.52
C ILE A 42 -15.72 -5.90 10.36
N PRO A 43 -16.60 -4.88 10.31
CA PRO A 43 -16.57 -3.88 9.24
C PRO A 43 -15.26 -3.08 9.19
N GLY A 44 -14.62 -2.82 10.34
CA GLY A 44 -13.29 -2.21 10.38
C GLY A 44 -12.22 -3.06 9.68
N LEU A 45 -12.22 -4.38 9.93
CA LEU A 45 -11.29 -5.30 9.27
C LEU A 45 -11.53 -5.40 7.76
N ILE A 46 -12.80 -5.47 7.34
CA ILE A 46 -13.17 -5.49 5.91
C ILE A 46 -12.68 -4.20 5.22
N ALA A 47 -12.89 -3.05 5.84
CA ALA A 47 -12.43 -1.77 5.32
C ALA A 47 -10.90 -1.71 5.23
N ALA A 48 -10.18 -2.16 6.26
CA ALA A 48 -8.72 -2.20 6.25
C ALA A 48 -8.16 -3.07 5.11
N VAL A 49 -8.77 -4.23 4.86
CA VAL A 49 -8.38 -5.12 3.76
C VAL A 49 -8.69 -4.48 2.40
N GLY A 50 -9.90 -3.94 2.22
CA GLY A 50 -10.33 -3.29 0.98
C GLY A 50 -9.53 -2.03 0.62
N LEU A 51 -9.02 -1.32 1.62
CA LEU A 51 -8.24 -0.08 1.46
C LEU A 51 -6.73 -0.28 1.54
N SER A 52 -6.25 -1.49 1.86
CA SER A 52 -4.82 -1.79 1.97
C SER A 52 -4.02 -1.45 0.69
N GLN A 53 -4.68 -1.47 -0.47
CA GLN A 53 -4.05 -1.23 -1.77
C GLN A 53 -4.11 0.24 -2.22
N ALA A 54 -4.83 1.09 -1.49
CA ALA A 54 -5.06 2.47 -1.89
C ALA A 54 -3.78 3.30 -1.95
N PHE A 55 -2.80 3.02 -1.08
CA PHE A 55 -1.49 3.68 -1.12
C PHE A 55 -0.71 3.32 -2.39
N TYR A 56 -0.71 2.05 -2.79
CA TYR A 56 -0.05 1.60 -4.01
C TYR A 56 -0.72 2.16 -5.26
N VAL A 57 -2.06 2.23 -5.28
CA VAL A 57 -2.82 2.88 -6.37
C VAL A 57 -2.45 4.36 -6.51
N LEU A 58 -2.39 5.10 -5.40
CA LEU A 58 -2.06 6.52 -5.46
C LEU A 58 -0.60 6.76 -5.87
N GLN A 59 0.32 5.87 -5.47
CA GLN A 59 1.73 5.95 -5.88
C GLN A 59 1.93 5.60 -7.36
N ASP A 60 1.21 4.61 -7.88
CA ASP A 60 1.25 4.19 -9.28
C ASP A 60 0.55 5.20 -10.20
N ARG A 61 -0.50 5.87 -9.71
CA ARG A 61 -1.29 6.87 -10.44
C ARG A 61 -1.53 8.12 -9.60
N PRO A 62 -0.53 9.00 -9.45
CA PRO A 62 -0.65 10.24 -8.68
C PRO A 62 -1.63 11.24 -9.29
N GLU A 63 -2.02 11.06 -10.57
CA GLU A 63 -3.10 11.83 -11.18
C GLU A 63 -4.49 11.56 -10.57
N LEU A 64 -4.67 10.43 -9.87
CA LEU A 64 -5.92 10.11 -9.20
C LEU A 64 -6.02 10.84 -7.86
N GLY A 65 -7.17 11.47 -7.62
CA GLY A 65 -7.46 12.03 -6.30
C GLY A 65 -7.56 10.95 -5.23
N ALA A 66 -7.32 11.31 -3.95
CA ALA A 66 -7.33 10.36 -2.83
C ALA A 66 -8.60 9.50 -2.77
N ILE A 67 -9.79 10.08 -3.00
CA ILE A 67 -11.06 9.35 -3.00
C ILE A 67 -11.12 8.33 -4.14
N GLU A 68 -10.58 8.68 -5.31
CA GLU A 68 -10.59 7.82 -6.49
C GLU A 68 -9.60 6.66 -6.33
N ALA A 69 -8.47 6.90 -5.66
CA ALA A 69 -7.55 5.83 -5.25
C ALA A 69 -8.20 4.84 -4.25
N LEU A 70 -9.01 5.33 -3.30
CA LEU A 70 -9.78 4.46 -2.39
C LEU A 70 -10.77 3.58 -3.15
N LYS A 71 -11.55 4.18 -4.06
CA LYS A 71 -12.54 3.44 -4.87
C LYS A 71 -11.88 2.38 -5.74
N GLU A 72 -10.75 2.71 -6.35
CA GLU A 72 -10.02 1.77 -7.19
C GLU A 72 -9.40 0.64 -6.37
N SER A 73 -8.81 0.93 -5.20
CA SER A 73 -8.36 -0.11 -4.26
C SER A 73 -9.51 -1.05 -3.88
N TRP A 74 -10.66 -0.50 -3.51
CA TRP A 74 -11.83 -1.29 -3.16
C TRP A 74 -12.27 -2.18 -4.31
N ARG A 75 -12.31 -1.63 -5.53
CA ARG A 75 -12.64 -2.38 -6.75
C ARG A 75 -11.64 -3.50 -6.99
N LEU A 76 -10.34 -3.25 -6.87
CA LEU A 76 -9.27 -4.25 -7.09
C LEU A 76 -9.36 -5.41 -6.10
N VAL A 77 -9.61 -5.12 -4.82
CA VAL A 77 -9.70 -6.14 -3.76
C VAL A 77 -10.99 -6.96 -3.86
N TRP A 78 -12.12 -6.32 -4.17
CA TRP A 78 -13.43 -6.97 -4.21
C TRP A 78 -13.75 -7.62 -5.57
N SER A 79 -13.04 -7.21 -6.62
CA SER A 79 -13.11 -7.82 -7.95
C SER A 79 -12.50 -9.24 -7.92
N GLN A 80 -13.16 -10.17 -8.62
CA GLN A 80 -12.63 -11.51 -8.94
C GLN A 80 -12.33 -12.45 -7.75
N GLY A 81 -12.93 -12.25 -6.57
CA GLY A 81 -12.79 -13.19 -5.44
C GLY A 81 -11.41 -13.17 -4.77
N ARG A 82 -10.64 -12.10 -4.99
CA ARG A 82 -9.23 -11.98 -4.61
C ARG A 82 -9.03 -11.51 -3.17
N PHE A 83 -10.13 -11.16 -2.50
CA PHE A 83 -10.21 -10.88 -1.07
C PHE A 83 -9.42 -11.89 -0.23
N TRP A 84 -9.58 -13.19 -0.48
CA TRP A 84 -8.88 -14.24 0.27
C TRP A 84 -7.36 -14.21 0.08
N LYS A 85 -6.86 -13.76 -1.07
CA LYS A 85 -5.41 -13.56 -1.28
C LYS A 85 -4.89 -12.39 -0.45
N VAL A 86 -5.63 -11.28 -0.43
CA VAL A 86 -5.26 -10.09 0.37
C VAL A 86 -5.27 -10.42 1.86
N VAL A 87 -6.30 -11.13 2.33
CA VAL A 87 -6.37 -11.61 3.72
C VAL A 87 -5.25 -12.59 4.04
N GLY A 88 -4.97 -13.54 3.14
CA GLY A 88 -3.89 -14.51 3.29
C GLY A 88 -2.52 -13.85 3.42
N LEU A 89 -2.23 -12.87 2.56
CA LEU A 89 -0.98 -12.10 2.67
C LEU A 89 -0.94 -11.27 3.95
N GLY A 90 -2.04 -10.63 4.34
CA GLY A 90 -2.13 -9.89 5.60
C GLY A 90 -1.82 -10.78 6.81
N LEU A 91 -2.34 -12.00 6.82
CA LEU A 91 -2.07 -12.97 7.87
C LEU A 91 -0.60 -13.44 7.87
N LEU A 92 -0.04 -13.74 6.69
CA LEU A 92 1.38 -14.09 6.57
C LEU A 92 2.28 -12.93 7.06
N SER A 93 1.94 -11.71 6.68
CA SER A 93 2.67 -10.50 7.09
C SER A 93 2.63 -10.31 8.60
N LEU A 94 1.49 -10.57 9.24
CA LEU A 94 1.35 -10.56 10.69
C LEU A 94 2.29 -11.60 11.35
N PHE A 95 2.35 -12.82 10.81
CA PHE A 95 3.26 -13.85 11.29
C PHE A 95 4.73 -13.44 11.13
N VAL A 96 5.11 -12.88 9.98
CA VAL A 96 6.47 -12.39 9.72
C VAL A 96 6.86 -11.28 10.70
N ILE A 97 5.96 -10.33 10.95
CA ILE A 97 6.17 -9.25 11.92
C ILE A 97 6.29 -9.81 13.34
N LEU A 98 5.44 -10.78 13.72
CA LEU A 98 5.48 -11.42 15.03
C LEU A 98 6.78 -12.20 15.25
N LEU A 99 7.23 -12.95 14.24
CA LEU A 99 8.53 -13.63 14.26
C LEU A 99 9.69 -12.62 14.33
N GLY A 100 9.60 -11.53 13.58
CA GLY A 100 10.58 -10.44 13.62
C GLY A 100 10.66 -9.75 14.98
N ALA A 101 9.52 -9.57 15.65
CA ALA A 101 9.44 -9.01 16.99
C ALA A 101 10.02 -9.98 18.05
N LEU A 102 9.76 -11.28 17.91
CA LEU A 102 10.31 -12.31 18.79
C LEU A 102 11.84 -12.41 18.68
N ALA A 103 12.41 -12.05 17.53
CA ALA A 103 13.85 -11.96 17.29
C ALA A 103 14.49 -10.67 17.86
N PHE A 104 14.13 -10.29 19.10
CA PHE A 104 14.67 -9.12 19.83
C PHE A 104 14.63 -7.80 19.06
N GLY A 105 13.66 -7.64 18.14
CA GLY A 105 13.51 -6.44 17.31
C GLY A 105 14.49 -6.30 16.15
N ILE A 106 15.53 -7.14 16.05
CA ILE A 106 16.42 -7.17 14.87
C ILE A 106 15.67 -7.79 13.69
N GLY A 107 14.84 -8.80 13.94
CA GLY A 107 14.01 -9.39 12.90
C GLY A 107 12.97 -8.43 12.31
N LEU A 108 12.53 -7.41 13.06
CA LEU A 108 11.65 -6.35 12.55
C LEU A 108 12.30 -5.56 11.42
N PHE A 109 13.61 -5.32 11.49
CA PHE A 109 14.35 -4.60 10.45
C PHE A 109 14.30 -5.29 9.08
N PHE A 110 14.23 -6.63 9.06
CA PHE A 110 14.08 -7.43 7.85
C PHE A 110 12.61 -7.69 7.50
N ALA A 111 11.74 -7.81 8.51
CA ALA A 111 10.32 -8.05 8.32
C ALA A 111 9.63 -6.88 7.60
N ILE A 112 9.94 -5.64 7.96
CA ILE A 112 9.34 -4.44 7.36
C ILE A 112 9.55 -4.40 5.83
N PRO A 113 10.78 -4.42 5.29
CA PRO A 113 10.99 -4.37 3.84
C PRO A 113 10.41 -5.61 3.14
N LEU A 114 10.43 -6.78 3.79
CA LEU A 114 9.83 -8.00 3.22
C LEU A 114 8.31 -7.85 3.05
N VAL A 115 7.61 -7.34 4.08
CA VAL A 115 6.16 -7.09 4.01
C VAL A 115 5.84 -6.01 2.98
N SER A 116 6.67 -4.97 2.87
CA SER A 116 6.50 -3.93 1.84
C SER A 116 6.61 -4.49 0.42
N VAL A 117 7.63 -5.31 0.14
CA VAL A 117 7.81 -5.95 -1.18
C VAL A 117 6.66 -6.90 -1.48
N ALA A 118 6.23 -7.69 -0.48
CA ALA A 118 5.12 -8.61 -0.66
C ALA A 118 3.79 -7.87 -0.93
N GLY A 119 3.56 -6.73 -0.28
CA GLY A 119 2.42 -5.85 -0.54
C GLY A 119 2.45 -5.27 -1.95
N ALA A 120 3.60 -4.78 -2.41
CA ALA A 120 3.77 -4.30 -3.78
C ALA A 120 3.54 -5.41 -4.82
N GLY A 121 4.05 -6.62 -4.58
CA GLY A 121 3.84 -7.73 -5.50
C GLY A 121 2.41 -8.24 -5.54
N LEU A 122 1.70 -8.20 -4.42
CA LEU A 122 0.26 -8.44 -4.41
C LEU A 122 -0.47 -7.37 -5.23
N TYR A 123 -0.09 -6.10 -5.12
CA TYR A 123 -0.69 -5.04 -5.93
C TYR A 123 -0.51 -5.26 -7.44
N ASP A 124 0.69 -5.64 -7.89
CA ASP A 124 0.95 -5.94 -9.30
C ASP A 124 0.17 -7.15 -9.80
N GLU A 125 0.13 -8.22 -8.98
CA GLU A 125 -0.71 -9.37 -9.27
C GLU A 125 -2.17 -8.91 -9.35
N LEU A 126 -2.63 -8.08 -8.41
CA LEU A 126 -3.97 -7.43 -8.38
C LEU A 126 -4.29 -6.65 -9.66
N LYS A 127 -3.30 -6.06 -10.30
CA LYS A 127 -3.44 -5.34 -11.57
C LYS A 127 -3.48 -6.25 -12.80
N GLY A 128 -3.14 -7.53 -12.64
CA GLY A 128 -3.09 -8.52 -13.72
C GLY A 128 -1.73 -8.61 -14.41
N ASN A 129 -0.68 -8.03 -13.81
CA ASN A 129 0.69 -8.23 -14.25
C ASN A 129 1.27 -9.40 -13.45
N PRO A 130 1.48 -10.59 -14.03
CA PRO A 130 2.17 -11.66 -13.33
C PRO A 130 3.57 -11.16 -12.93
N PHE A 131 4.03 -11.59 -11.75
CA PHE A 131 5.31 -11.20 -11.19
C PHE A 131 6.45 -11.78 -12.06
N ASP A 132 6.85 -11.07 -13.12
CA ASP A 132 7.96 -11.46 -13.98
C ASP A 132 9.28 -11.15 -13.26
N ALA A 133 9.86 -12.19 -12.67
CA ALA A 133 11.16 -12.15 -11.99
C ALA A 133 12.35 -11.74 -12.92
N GLU A 134 12.11 -11.50 -14.20
CA GLU A 134 13.11 -11.05 -15.18
C GLU A 134 13.48 -9.57 -15.06
N GLY A 135 12.70 -8.74 -14.36
CA GLY A 135 12.94 -7.29 -14.24
C GLY A 135 13.90 -6.87 -13.13
N VAL A 136 14.32 -7.78 -12.24
CA VAL A 136 15.17 -7.44 -11.08
C VAL A 136 16.64 -7.40 -11.50
N HIS A 137 17.01 -6.41 -12.30
CA HIS A 137 18.40 -6.03 -12.47
C HIS A 137 18.87 -5.33 -11.19
N PHE A 138 19.49 -6.11 -10.30
CA PHE A 138 20.33 -5.56 -9.23
C PHE A 138 21.52 -4.86 -9.89
N VAL A 139 21.37 -3.54 -10.13
CA VAL A 139 22.47 -2.65 -10.51
C VAL A 139 23.19 -2.19 -9.26
#